data_AF-A0A127SBK9-F1
#
_entry.id   AF-A0A127SBK9-F1
#
_cell.length_a   1.000
_cell.length_b   1.000
_cell.length_c   1.000
_cell.angle_alpha   90.00
_cell.angle_beta   90.00
_cell.angle_gamma   90.00
#
_symmetry.space_group_name_H-M   'P 1'
#
loop_
_entity.id
_entity.type
_entity.pdbx_description
1 polymer ?
#
loop_
_entity_poly.entity_id
_entity_poly.type
_entity_poly.pdbx_seq_one_letter_code
_entity_poly.pdbx_strand_id
1 'polypeptide(L)' 'MMIRFEPITQDNMNDANAISVHPDQEDIIAPVVYSLAQCYVLSDILTPFLIMNDDLPVGFILFLIAPKEEEYELCRL' A
#
# COMPACT_ATOMS: atom_id res chain seq x y z
N MET A 1 13.48 -15.52 -5.96
CA MET A 1 12.31 -14.84 -6.52
C MET A 1 11.07 -15.38 -5.85
N MET A 2 10.73 -14.78 -4.72
CA MET A 2 9.51 -15.02 -3.97
C MET A 2 8.81 -13.68 -3.75
N ILE A 3 7.57 -13.56 -4.24
CA ILE A 3 6.73 -12.39 -4.00
C ILE A 3 5.99 -12.57 -2.69
N ARG A 4 6.07 -11.56 -1.81
CA ARG A 4 5.34 -11.55 -0.54
C ARG A 4 4.83 -10.15 -0.21
N PHE A 5 3.80 -10.12 0.62
CA PHE A 5 3.34 -8.91 1.28
C PHE A 5 4.00 -8.81 2.64
N GLU A 6 4.66 -7.69 2.90
CA GLU A 6 5.18 -7.34 4.21
C GLU A 6 4.31 -6.25 4.85
N PRO A 7 3.95 -6.38 6.13
CA PRO A 7 3.32 -5.30 6.87
C PRO A 7 4.19 -4.05 6.86
N ILE A 8 3.55 -2.88 6.82
CA ILE A 8 4.27 -1.62 6.97
C ILE A 8 4.71 -1.45 8.42
N THR A 9 5.98 -1.14 8.63
CA THR A 9 6.62 -0.89 9.91
C THR A 9 7.43 0.41 9.84
N GLN A 10 8.00 0.84 10.97
CA GLN A 10 8.91 1.99 10.99
C GLN A 10 10.14 1.77 10.10
N ASP A 11 10.59 0.52 9.96
CA ASP A 11 11.83 0.18 9.25
C ASP A 11 11.66 0.26 7.73
N ASN A 12 10.47 -0.07 7.20
CA ASN A 12 10.21 -0.14 5.75
C ASN A 12 9.28 0.97 5.23
N MET A 13 8.79 1.89 6.08
CA MET A 13 7.91 2.98 5.67
C MET A 13 8.54 3.88 4.60
N ASN A 14 9.83 4.15 4.70
CA ASN A 14 10.54 4.98 3.73
C ASN A 14 10.66 4.29 2.36
N ASP A 15 10.89 2.97 2.36
CA ASP A 15 10.92 2.17 1.13
C ASP A 15 9.55 2.13 0.47
N ALA A 16 8.48 1.99 1.27
CA ALA A 16 7.11 2.10 0.77
C ALA A 16 6.83 3.46 0.15
N ASN A 17 7.25 4.57 0.79
CA ASN A 17 7.09 5.91 0.24
C ASN A 17 7.93 6.20 -1.02
N ALA A 18 8.97 5.41 -1.27
CA ALA A 18 9.79 5.51 -2.48
C ALA A 18 9.15 4.78 -3.68
N ILE A 19 8.13 3.95 -3.45
CA ILE A 19 7.36 3.35 -4.54
C ILE A 19 6.65 4.47 -5.32
N SER A 20 6.94 4.48 -6.61
CA SER A 20 6.38 5.43 -7.57
C SER A 20 5.68 4.68 -8.69
N VAL A 21 4.64 5.30 -9.21
CA VAL A 21 3.92 4.83 -10.39
C VAL A 21 4.69 5.19 -11.66
N HIS A 22 4.21 4.74 -12.82
CA HIS A 22 4.76 5.21 -14.07
C HIS A 22 4.59 6.74 -14.18
N PRO A 23 5.55 7.50 -14.75
CA PRO A 23 5.48 8.96 -14.80
C PRO A 23 4.14 9.54 -15.32
N ASP A 24 3.52 8.87 -16.29
CA ASP A 24 2.21 9.25 -16.85
C ASP A 24 1.04 9.17 -15.85
N GLN A 25 1.25 8.59 -14.66
CA GLN A 25 0.24 8.39 -13.62
C GLN A 25 0.47 9.27 -12.38
N GLU A 26 1.63 9.93 -12.26
CA GLU A 26 2.02 10.68 -11.05
C GLU A 26 1.02 11.78 -10.68
N ASP A 27 0.36 12.40 -11.67
CA ASP A 27 -0.61 13.48 -11.45
C ASP A 27 -2.04 12.99 -11.13
N ILE A 28 -2.31 11.69 -11.28
CA ILE A 28 -3.66 11.11 -11.14
C ILE A 28 -3.75 10.25 -9.87
N ILE A 29 -2.60 9.81 -9.38
CA ILE A 29 -2.49 8.85 -8.28
C ILE A 29 -1.93 9.54 -7.05
N ALA A 30 -2.63 9.39 -5.92
CA ALA A 30 -2.16 9.92 -4.65
C ALA A 30 -0.85 9.21 -4.20
N PRO A 31 0.09 9.92 -3.55
CA PRO A 31 1.33 9.32 -3.09
C PRO A 31 1.07 8.31 -1.95
N VAL A 32 1.97 7.34 -1.78
CA VAL A 32 1.87 6.28 -0.75
C VAL A 32 1.64 6.85 0.65
N VAL A 33 2.27 7.97 1.00
CA VAL A 33 2.10 8.64 2.30
C VAL A 33 0.65 9.02 2.60
N TYR A 34 -0.16 9.33 1.57
CA TYR A 34 -1.57 9.61 1.73
C TYR A 34 -2.33 8.35 2.16
N SER A 35 -2.10 7.23 1.48
CA SER A 35 -2.67 5.92 1.84
C SER A 35 -2.29 5.50 3.26
N LEU A 36 -1.03 5.71 3.67
CA LEU A 36 -0.59 5.41 5.04
C LEU A 36 -1.30 6.28 6.09
N ALA A 37 -1.55 7.56 5.79
CA ALA A 37 -2.33 8.44 6.66
C ALA A 37 -3.80 7.98 6.76
N GLN A 38 -4.39 7.50 5.66
CA GLN A 38 -5.74 6.91 5.69
C GLN A 38 -5.79 5.67 6.59
N CYS A 39 -4.80 4.78 6.51
CA CYS A 39 -4.72 3.60 7.37
C CYS A 39 -4.60 3.95 8.86
N TYR A 40 -3.93 5.05 9.20
CA TYR A 40 -3.86 5.52 10.59
C TYR A 40 -5.23 5.93 11.14
N VAL A 41 -6.08 6.52 10.30
CA VAL A 41 -7.43 6.99 10.69
C VAL A 41 -8.49 5.89 10.58
N LEU A 42 -8.36 4.99 9.60
CA LEU A 42 -9.33 3.96 9.23
C LEU A 42 -8.75 2.54 9.42
N SER A 43 -8.03 2.32 10.51
CA SER A 43 -7.27 1.08 10.77
C SER A 43 -8.13 -0.17 10.93
N ASP A 44 -9.44 -0.01 11.06
CA ASP A 44 -10.42 -1.09 11.17
C ASP A 44 -10.80 -1.71 9.81
N ILE A 45 -10.66 -0.95 8.72
CA ILE A 45 -11.05 -1.38 7.37
C ILE A 45 -9.91 -1.31 6.36
N LEU A 46 -8.84 -0.54 6.63
CA LEU A 46 -7.71 -0.37 5.74
C LEU A 46 -6.46 -1.09 6.24
N THR A 47 -5.84 -1.91 5.38
CA THR A 47 -4.58 -2.60 5.69
C THR A 47 -3.57 -2.43 4.55
N PRO A 48 -2.43 -1.75 4.79
CA PRO A 48 -1.39 -1.55 3.78
C PRO A 48 -0.34 -2.67 3.81
N PHE A 49 0.26 -2.97 2.66
CA PHE A 49 1.38 -3.88 2.54
C PHE A 49 2.41 -3.35 1.53
N LEU A 50 3.69 -3.56 1.84
CA LEU A 50 4.78 -3.44 0.89
C LEU A 50 4.92 -4.77 0.13
N ILE A 51 5.03 -4.70 -1.19
CA ILE A 51 5.25 -5.87 -2.03
C ILE A 51 6.76 -6.06 -2.17
N MET A 52 7.25 -7.20 -1.73
CA MET A 52 8.67 -7.56 -1.81
C MET A 52 8.90 -8.65 -2.85
N ASN A 53 9.99 -8.55 -3.60
CA ASN A 53 10.56 -9.63 -4.38
C ASN A 53 11.93 -9.99 -3.79
N ASP A 54 11.99 -11.10 -3.05
CA ASP A 54 13.12 -11.38 -2.17
C ASP A 54 13.38 -10.16 -1.26
N ASP A 55 14.54 -9.51 -1.27
CA ASP A 55 14.81 -8.33 -0.41
C ASP A 55 14.55 -6.98 -1.10
N LEU A 56 13.96 -6.99 -2.31
CA LEU A 56 13.69 -5.79 -3.09
C LEU A 56 12.23 -5.32 -2.93
N PRO A 57 11.97 -4.09 -2.46
CA PRO A 57 10.66 -3.44 -2.56
C PRO A 57 10.28 -3.22 -4.02
N VAL A 58 9.12 -3.72 -4.44
CA VAL A 58 8.67 -3.67 -5.84
C VAL A 58 7.25 -3.11 -6.02
N GLY A 59 6.56 -2.76 -4.94
CA GLY A 59 5.24 -2.14 -5.05
C GLY A 59 4.57 -1.92 -3.71
N PHE A 60 3.37 -1.34 -3.76
CA PHE A 60 2.53 -1.08 -2.60
C PHE A 60 1.09 -1.53 -2.90
N ILE A 61 0.43 -2.12 -1.91
CA ILE A 61 -0.98 -2.47 -2.02
C ILE A 61 -1.72 -2.13 -0.75
N LEU A 62 -2.95 -1.64 -0.91
CA LEU A 62 -3.86 -1.30 0.17
C LEU A 62 -5.11 -2.15 0.03
N PHE A 63 -5.45 -2.87 1.09
CA PHE A 63 -6.69 -3.63 1.16
C PHE A 63 -7.72 -2.82 1.92
N LEU A 64 -8.91 -2.69 1.33
CA LEU A 64 -10.10 -2.20 2.01
C LEU A 64 -11.02 -3.41 2.24
N ILE A 65 -11.34 -3.66 3.50
CA ILE A 65 -12.25 -4.73 3.90
C ILE A 65 -13.39 -4.09 4.68
N ALA A 66 -14.58 -4.05 4.08
CA ALA A 66 -15.78 -3.46 4.67
C ALA A 66 -16.88 -4.54 4.78
N PRO A 67 -16.85 -5.40 5.82
CA PRO A 67 -17.74 -6.55 5.91
C PRO A 67 -19.22 -6.20 6.10
N LYS A 68 -19.55 -5.03 6.67
CA LYS A 68 -20.96 -4.63 6.86
C LYS A 68 -21.62 -4.22 5.54
N GLU A 69 -20.79 -3.78 4.59
CA GLU A 69 -21.13 -3.31 3.27
C GLU A 69 -20.95 -4.41 2.22
N GLU A 70 -20.43 -5.59 2.63
CA GLU A 70 -20.08 -6.72 1.77
C GLU A 70 -19.06 -6.35 0.66
N GLU A 71 -18.21 -5.36 0.94
CA GLU A 71 -17.25 -4.80 -0.01
C GLU A 71 -15.80 -5.18 0.33
N TYR A 72 -15.03 -5.50 -0.71
CA TYR A 72 -13.60 -5.76 -0.65
C TYR A 72 -12.94 -5.07 -1.83
N GLU A 73 -11.99 -4.19 -1.56
CA GLU A 73 -11.24 -3.48 -2.61
C GLU A 73 -9.74 -3.68 -2.46
N LEU A 74 -9.09 -3.78 -3.63
CA LEU A 74 -7.64 -3.83 -3.75
C LEU A 74 -7.18 -2.57 -4.46
N CYS A 75 -6.63 -1.64 -3.70
CA CYS A 75 -6.07 -0.40 -4.21
C CYS A 75 -4.57 -0.62 -4.42
N ARG A 76 -4.14 -0.66 -5.68
CA ARG A 76 -2.71 -0.67 -6.03
C ARG A 76 -2.28 0.74 -6.40
N LEU A 77 -1.07 1.09 -5.98
CA LEU A 77 -0.30 2.17 -6.58
C LEU A 77 0.67 1.52 -7.56
#